data_AF-A0A2T5HRA9-F1
#
_entry.id   AF-A0A2T5HRA9-F1
#
_cell.length_a   1.000
_cell.length_b   1.000
_cell.length_c   1.000
_cell.angle_alpha   90.00
_cell.angle_beta   90.00
_cell.angle_gamma   90.00
#
_symmetry.space_group_name_H-M   'P 1'
#
loop_
_entity.id
_entity.type
_entity.pdbx_description
1 polymer ?
#
loop_
_entity_poly.entity_id
_entity_poly.type
_entity_poly.pdbx_seq_one_letter_code
_entity_poly.pdbx_strand_id
1 'polypeptide(L)'
;MLRILLINDTSKKVGRLRAALSEAGFEVIDESGLTIDLPARVEAVRPDVVLIDTESPSRDVMEQVVLLSRDQPRPIVMFTDEHDPGVMRQAIKSGVSAYIVEGIHAQRLQPIMDVAMARFESDQVLRQQLHARDQQLAERKRVELAKGLLMKMKDCNEEEAYTLMRRQAMSRQQKLIQVAEQIIAMSEMLN
;
A
#
# COMPACT_ATOMS: atom_id res chain seq x y z
N MET A 1 -20.51 -0.79 10.96
CA MET A 1 -19.74 -1.20 12.15
C MET A 1 -18.36 -1.55 11.66
N LEU A 2 -17.29 -1.00 12.25
CA LEU A 2 -15.92 -1.27 11.79
C LEU A 2 -15.54 -2.72 12.12
N ARG A 3 -14.99 -3.42 11.13
CA ARG A 3 -14.56 -4.82 11.22
C ARG A 3 -13.07 -4.88 11.52
N ILE A 4 -12.73 -5.42 12.67
CA ILE A 4 -11.36 -5.52 13.16
C ILE A 4 -10.90 -6.96 13.07
N LEU A 5 -9.85 -7.21 12.30
CA LEU A 5 -9.12 -8.47 12.37
C LEU A 5 -8.13 -8.37 13.54
N LEU A 6 -8.40 -9.12 14.60
CA LEU A 6 -7.56 -9.23 15.78
C LEU A 6 -6.60 -10.42 15.62
N ILE A 7 -5.32 -10.12 15.57
CA ILE A 7 -4.22 -11.08 15.59
C ILE A 7 -3.58 -11.01 16.97
N ASN A 8 -3.63 -12.11 17.72
CA ASN A 8 -2.91 -12.22 18.99
C ASN A 8 -1.73 -13.18 18.83
N ASP A 9 -0.53 -12.63 18.92
CA ASP A 9 0.75 -13.34 18.91
C ASP A 9 1.31 -13.50 20.34
N THR A 10 0.48 -13.30 21.36
CA THR A 10 0.86 -13.46 22.77
C THR A 10 0.26 -14.71 23.39
N SER A 11 0.95 -15.23 24.40
CA SER A 11 0.41 -16.27 25.28
C SER A 11 -0.68 -15.75 26.24
N LYS A 12 -0.91 -14.42 26.28
CA LYS A 12 -1.86 -13.78 27.17
C LYS A 12 -3.29 -14.01 26.70
N LYS A 13 -4.24 -13.97 27.65
CA LYS A 13 -5.66 -14.15 27.36
C LYS A 13 -6.19 -13.02 26.47
N VAL A 14 -6.39 -13.34 25.18
CA VAL A 14 -7.12 -12.59 24.13
C VAL A 14 -8.39 -11.92 24.65
N GLY A 15 -9.04 -12.55 25.63
CA GLY A 15 -10.37 -12.17 26.13
C GLY A 15 -10.48 -10.72 26.59
N ARG A 16 -9.44 -10.07 27.13
CA ARG A 16 -9.53 -8.68 27.58
C ARG A 16 -9.60 -7.68 26.43
N LEU A 17 -8.75 -7.84 25.42
CA LEU A 17 -8.71 -6.95 24.26
C LEU A 17 -9.95 -7.14 23.38
N ARG A 18 -10.30 -8.38 23.07
CA ARG A 18 -11.52 -8.70 22.33
C ARG A 18 -12.77 -8.14 23.01
N ALA A 19 -12.88 -8.28 24.33
CA ALA A 19 -14.00 -7.72 25.09
C ALA A 19 -14.01 -6.19 25.00
N ALA A 20 -12.88 -5.52 25.23
CA ALA A 20 -12.79 -4.06 25.14
C ALA A 20 -13.15 -3.52 23.75
N LEU A 21 -12.73 -4.21 22.67
CA LEU A 21 -13.10 -3.86 21.30
C LEU A 21 -14.59 -4.07 21.03
N SER A 22 -15.16 -5.17 21.55
CA SER A 22 -16.59 -5.45 21.40
C SER A 22 -17.45 -4.46 22.19
N GLU A 23 -17.04 -4.10 23.40
CA GLU A 23 -17.68 -3.06 24.23
C GLU A 23 -17.61 -1.67 23.59
N ALA A 24 -16.52 -1.38 22.87
CA ALA A 24 -16.39 -0.17 22.06
C ALA A 24 -17.26 -0.19 20.78
N GLY A 25 -17.96 -1.29 20.49
CA GLY A 25 -18.89 -1.40 19.36
C GLY A 25 -18.26 -1.86 18.05
N PHE A 26 -17.08 -2.50 18.09
CA PHE A 26 -16.43 -3.07 16.90
C PHE A 26 -16.83 -4.51 16.64
N GLU A 27 -16.87 -4.91 15.37
CA GLU A 27 -16.99 -6.32 14.98
C GLU A 27 -15.59 -6.96 14.99
N VAL A 28 -15.32 -7.84 15.95
CA VAL A 28 -14.00 -8.45 16.10
C VAL A 28 -13.96 -9.85 15.51
N ILE A 29 -13.15 -10.03 14.47
CA ILE A 29 -12.74 -11.35 13.98
C ILE A 29 -11.41 -11.71 14.66
N ASP A 30 -11.43 -12.75 15.48
CA ASP A 30 -10.30 -13.20 16.29
C ASP A 30 -9.67 -14.45 15.67
N GLU A 31 -8.38 -14.37 15.31
CA GLU A 31 -7.61 -15.46 14.69
C GLU A 31 -6.45 -15.95 15.57
N SER A 32 -6.63 -15.95 16.89
CA SER A 32 -5.58 -16.34 17.84
C SER A 32 -5.10 -17.80 17.69
N GLY A 33 -3.79 -18.02 17.79
CA GLY A 33 -3.20 -19.35 18.07
C GLY A 33 -2.75 -20.20 16.87
N LEU A 34 -2.64 -19.63 15.67
CA LEU A 34 -2.08 -20.29 14.49
C LEU A 34 -0.91 -19.47 13.92
N THR A 35 0.00 -20.11 13.19
CA THR A 35 0.88 -19.40 12.24
C THR A 35 -0.03 -18.75 11.19
N ILE A 36 -0.34 -17.47 11.38
CA ILE A 36 -1.28 -16.75 10.54
C ILE A 36 -0.55 -16.25 9.30
N ASP A 37 -1.11 -16.56 8.13
CA ASP A 37 -0.81 -15.85 6.89
C ASP A 37 -1.72 -14.61 6.83
N LEU A 38 -1.19 -13.49 7.29
CA LEU A 38 -1.93 -12.24 7.44
C LEU A 38 -2.48 -11.74 6.09
N PRO A 39 -1.72 -11.69 4.98
CA PRO A 39 -2.27 -11.37 3.67
C PRO A 39 -3.48 -12.24 3.29
N ALA A 40 -3.38 -13.56 3.42
CA ALA A 40 -4.48 -14.46 3.08
C ALA A 40 -5.72 -14.23 3.97
N ARG A 41 -5.52 -13.97 5.26
CA ARG A 41 -6.63 -13.66 6.18
C ARG A 41 -7.30 -12.33 5.86
N VAL A 42 -6.52 -11.29 5.55
CA VAL A 42 -7.08 -9.99 5.15
C VAL A 42 -7.91 -10.13 3.87
N GLU A 43 -7.44 -10.91 2.90
CA GLU A 43 -8.17 -11.16 1.67
C GLU A 43 -9.50 -11.89 1.92
N ALA A 44 -9.48 -12.93 2.74
CA ALA A 44 -10.66 -13.73 3.05
C ALA A 44 -11.71 -12.96 3.87
N VAL A 45 -11.25 -12.26 4.92
CA VAL A 45 -12.15 -11.63 5.91
C VAL A 45 -12.51 -10.21 5.48
N ARG A 46 -11.66 -9.52 4.72
CA ARG A 46 -11.80 -8.10 4.33
C ARG A 46 -12.09 -7.19 5.52
N PRO A 47 -11.21 -7.13 6.54
CA PRO A 47 -11.36 -6.21 7.67
C PRO A 47 -11.17 -4.75 7.24
N ASP A 48 -11.74 -3.85 8.02
CA ASP A 48 -11.48 -2.40 7.90
C ASP A 48 -10.15 -2.03 8.53
N VAL A 49 -9.79 -2.68 9.65
CA VAL A 49 -8.52 -2.46 10.37
C VAL A 49 -7.95 -3.79 10.83
N VAL A 50 -6.62 -3.92 10.77
CA VAL A 50 -5.89 -5.03 11.38
C VAL A 50 -5.33 -4.55 12.72
N LEU A 51 -5.61 -5.30 13.79
CA LEU A 51 -5.05 -5.07 15.10
C LEU A 51 -4.16 -6.24 15.48
N ILE A 52 -2.89 -5.97 15.76
CA ILE A 52 -1.90 -6.96 16.18
C ILE A 52 -1.58 -6.71 17.66
N ASP A 53 -1.82 -7.71 18.50
CA ASP A 53 -1.41 -7.75 19.90
C ASP A 53 -0.22 -8.71 20.01
N THR A 54 0.94 -8.20 20.41
CA THR A 54 2.19 -8.98 20.47
C THR A 54 3.06 -8.52 21.64
N GLU A 55 3.78 -9.44 22.30
CA GLU A 55 4.70 -9.07 23.38
C GLU A 55 5.89 -8.29 22.82
N SER A 56 6.44 -8.78 21.71
CA SER A 56 7.46 -8.11 20.91
C SER A 56 7.30 -8.51 19.44
N PRO A 57 7.27 -7.57 18.48
CA PRO A 57 7.05 -7.89 17.08
C PRO A 57 8.16 -8.77 16.50
N SER A 58 7.83 -10.00 16.12
CA SER A 58 8.78 -10.89 15.45
C SER A 58 9.07 -10.41 14.02
N ARG A 59 10.21 -10.85 13.46
CA ARG A 59 10.58 -10.54 12.06
C ARG A 59 9.52 -11.05 11.08
N ASP A 60 9.01 -12.26 11.31
CA ASP A 60 8.01 -12.89 10.46
C ASP A 60 6.71 -12.07 10.42
N VAL A 61 6.24 -11.56 11.56
CA VAL A 61 5.07 -10.67 11.62
C VAL A 61 5.35 -9.37 10.86
N MET A 62 6.55 -8.78 11.02
CA MET A 62 6.93 -7.57 10.29
C MET A 62 6.99 -7.77 8.78
N GLU A 63 7.52 -8.91 8.32
CA GLU A 63 7.54 -9.26 6.89
C GLU A 63 6.12 -9.35 6.32
N GLN A 64 5.20 -9.99 7.05
CA GLN A 64 3.80 -10.05 6.64
C GLN A 64 3.13 -8.67 6.63
N VAL A 65 3.45 -7.80 7.59
CA VAL A 65 2.98 -6.40 7.61
C VAL A 65 3.48 -5.63 6.39
N VAL A 66 4.74 -5.84 5.98
CA VAL A 66 5.30 -5.22 4.76
C VAL A 66 4.55 -5.69 3.52
N LEU A 67 4.34 -7.00 3.39
CA LEU A 67 3.60 -7.58 2.26
C LEU A 67 2.17 -7.03 2.19
N LEU A 68 1.46 -7.04 3.32
CA LEU A 68 0.11 -6.52 3.42
C LEU A 68 0.05 -5.03 3.03
N SER A 69 0.95 -4.21 3.57
CA SER A 69 0.99 -2.76 3.33
C SER A 69 1.31 -2.40 1.89
N ARG A 70 1.97 -3.30 1.14
CA ARG A 70 2.29 -3.13 -0.28
C ARG A 70 1.14 -3.57 -1.17
N ASP A 71 0.60 -4.76 -0.93
CA ASP A 71 -0.26 -5.45 -1.90
C ASP A 71 -1.76 -5.29 -1.61
N GLN A 72 -2.14 -5.21 -0.32
CA GLN A 72 -3.53 -5.04 0.12
C GLN A 72 -3.58 -4.05 1.31
N PRO A 73 -3.23 -2.76 1.08
CA PRO A 73 -3.02 -1.82 2.17
C PRO A 73 -4.27 -1.67 3.04
N ARG A 74 -4.08 -1.84 4.35
CA ARG A 74 -5.08 -1.62 5.41
C ARG A 74 -4.45 -0.80 6.55
N PRO A 75 -5.23 -0.04 7.33
CA PRO A 75 -4.77 0.48 8.60
C PRO A 75 -4.33 -0.68 9.50
N ILE A 76 -3.12 -0.60 10.04
CA ILE A 76 -2.56 -1.60 10.95
C ILE A 76 -2.24 -0.93 12.27
N VAL A 77 -2.82 -1.43 13.36
CA VAL A 77 -2.60 -0.97 14.72
C VAL A 77 -1.88 -2.06 15.49
N MET A 78 -0.75 -1.72 16.11
CA MET A 78 0.06 -2.67 16.87
C MET A 78 0.05 -2.28 18.35
N PHE A 79 -0.38 -3.21 19.19
CA PHE A 79 -0.25 -3.13 20.64
C PHE A 79 0.86 -4.04 21.10
N THR A 80 1.75 -3.51 21.93
CA THR A 80 2.93 -4.26 22.37
C THR A 80 3.50 -3.77 23.69
N ASP A 81 4.22 -4.65 24.38
CA ASP A 81 5.00 -4.32 25.57
C ASP A 81 6.46 -3.92 25.22
N GLU A 82 6.80 -3.87 23.92
CA GLU A 82 8.12 -3.50 23.46
C GLU A 82 8.32 -1.98 23.46
N HIS A 83 9.23 -1.51 24.33
CA HIS A 83 9.53 -0.10 24.55
C HIS A 83 10.70 0.43 23.70
N ASP A 84 11.43 -0.43 22.97
CA ASP A 84 12.57 0.00 22.16
C ASP A 84 12.13 0.95 21.01
N PRO A 85 12.62 2.22 20.98
CA PRO A 85 12.34 3.15 19.90
C PRO A 85 12.86 2.69 18.52
N GLY A 86 13.84 1.79 18.49
CA GLY A 86 14.32 1.12 17.28
C GLY A 86 13.25 0.23 16.67
N VAL A 87 12.64 -0.64 17.48
CA VAL A 87 11.57 -1.56 17.05
C VAL A 87 10.33 -0.77 16.62
N MET A 88 9.91 0.24 17.39
CA MET A 88 8.81 1.13 17.01
C MET A 88 9.04 1.76 15.62
N ARG A 89 10.23 2.31 15.37
CA ARG A 89 10.55 2.93 14.07
C ARG A 89 10.54 1.91 12.94
N GLN A 90 10.99 0.68 13.20
CA GLN A 90 10.95 -0.40 12.22
C GLN A 90 9.51 -0.82 11.90
N ALA A 91 8.64 -0.93 12.91
CA ALA A 91 7.22 -1.24 12.73
C ALA A 91 6.52 -0.18 11.87
N ILE A 92 6.71 1.11 12.18
CA ILE A 92 6.13 2.21 11.38
C ILE A 92 6.65 2.16 9.94
N LYS A 93 7.96 1.96 9.74
CA LYS A 93 8.55 1.81 8.39
C LYS A 93 7.98 0.62 7.62
N SER A 94 7.58 -0.44 8.33
CA SER A 94 7.00 -1.64 7.75
C SER A 94 5.55 -1.44 7.29
N GLY A 95 4.89 -0.36 7.75
CA GLY A 95 3.53 0.01 7.36
C GLY A 95 2.52 0.05 8.50
N VAL A 96 2.96 -0.11 9.76
CA VAL A 96 2.10 0.08 10.93
C VAL A 96 1.66 1.55 11.03
N SER A 97 0.34 1.78 11.09
CA SER A 97 -0.27 3.10 11.16
C SER A 97 -0.21 3.70 12.58
N ALA A 98 -0.29 2.85 13.60
CA ALA A 98 -0.13 3.22 15.00
C ALA A 98 0.57 2.11 15.79
N TYR A 99 1.60 2.48 16.54
CA TYR A 99 2.34 1.60 17.45
C TYR A 99 2.10 2.08 18.88
N ILE A 100 1.46 1.25 19.68
CA ILE A 100 1.02 1.57 21.02
C ILE A 100 1.77 0.69 22.00
N VAL A 101 2.57 1.36 22.81
CA VAL A 101 3.27 0.77 23.94
C VAL A 101 2.38 0.96 25.17
N GLU A 102 2.19 -0.11 25.92
CA GLU A 102 1.28 -0.24 27.09
C GLU A 102 -0.19 -0.57 26.79
N GLY A 103 -0.78 -1.26 27.78
CA GLY A 103 -2.04 -1.99 27.67
C GLY A 103 -3.28 -1.19 27.25
N ILE A 104 -4.29 -1.95 26.84
CA ILE A 104 -5.53 -1.43 26.30
C ILE A 104 -6.48 -0.98 27.43
N HIS A 105 -6.95 0.27 27.32
CA HIS A 105 -8.12 0.76 28.04
C HIS A 105 -9.22 1.00 27.01
N ALA A 106 -10.43 0.45 27.23
CA ALA A 106 -11.54 0.53 26.27
C ALA A 106 -11.83 1.99 25.83
N GLN A 107 -11.74 2.94 26.76
CA GLN A 107 -11.94 4.37 26.49
C GLN A 107 -10.91 4.98 25.53
N ARG A 108 -9.73 4.37 25.37
CA ARG A 108 -8.67 4.84 24.46
C ARG A 108 -8.74 4.21 23.07
N LEU A 109 -9.53 3.13 22.88
CA LEU A 109 -9.57 2.40 21.62
C LEU A 109 -10.09 3.26 20.47
N GLN A 110 -11.25 3.90 20.65
CA GLN A 110 -11.85 4.71 19.58
C GLN A 110 -10.90 5.84 19.10
N PRO A 111 -10.33 6.69 19.97
CA PRO A 111 -9.37 7.71 19.53
C PRO A 111 -8.12 7.15 18.84
N ILE A 112 -7.59 6.02 19.32
CA ILE A 112 -6.43 5.36 18.69
C ILE A 112 -6.76 4.91 17.26
N MET A 113 -7.94 4.31 17.09
CA MET A 113 -8.42 3.85 15.79
C MET A 113 -8.64 5.02 14.83
N ASP A 114 -9.25 6.11 15.29
CA ASP A 114 -9.47 7.31 14.48
C ASP A 114 -8.14 7.90 13.98
N VAL A 115 -7.13 8.02 14.86
CA VAL A 115 -5.80 8.49 14.48
C VAL A 115 -5.11 7.52 13.51
N ALA A 116 -5.21 6.21 13.74
CA ALA A 116 -4.61 5.21 12.86
C ALA A 116 -5.22 5.24 11.45
N MET A 117 -6.54 5.34 11.34
CA MET A 117 -7.25 5.46 10.06
C MET A 117 -6.87 6.75 9.34
N ALA A 118 -6.87 7.89 10.03
CA ALA A 118 -6.50 9.17 9.43
C ALA A 118 -5.04 9.19 8.93
N ARG A 119 -4.12 8.60 9.69
CA ARG A 119 -2.72 8.42 9.26
C ARG A 119 -2.62 7.54 8.03
N PHE A 120 -3.31 6.40 8.03
CA PHE A 120 -3.33 5.49 6.90
C PHE A 120 -3.86 6.19 5.63
N GLU A 121 -4.98 6.89 5.72
CA GLU A 121 -5.56 7.64 4.58
C GLU A 121 -4.58 8.68 4.02
N SER A 122 -3.94 9.46 4.90
CA SER A 122 -2.92 10.45 4.51
C SER A 122 -1.74 9.79 3.79
N ASP A 123 -1.24 8.67 4.31
CA ASP A 123 -0.13 7.93 3.69
C ASP A 123 -0.53 7.33 2.34
N GLN A 124 -1.75 6.83 2.20
CA GLN A 124 -2.26 6.31 0.93
C GLN A 124 -2.38 7.41 -0.12
N VAL A 125 -2.88 8.59 0.25
CA VAL A 125 -2.95 9.75 -0.67
C VAL A 125 -1.56 10.12 -1.16
N LEU A 126 -0.57 10.19 -0.26
CA LEU A 126 0.81 10.52 -0.64
C LEU A 126 1.41 9.45 -1.56
N ARG A 127 1.22 8.16 -1.26
CA ARG A 127 1.68 7.04 -2.10
C ARG A 127 1.06 7.09 -3.50
N GLN A 128 -0.24 7.36 -3.60
CA GLN A 128 -0.92 7.48 -4.88
C GLN A 128 -0.39 8.66 -5.70
N GLN A 129 -0.12 9.80 -5.06
CA GLN A 129 0.49 10.96 -5.72
C GLN A 129 1.89 10.67 -6.24
N LEU A 130 2.74 10.01 -5.44
CA LEU A 130 4.08 9.59 -5.86
C LEU A 130 4.01 8.64 -7.06
N HIS A 131 3.17 7.61 -6.97
CA HIS A 131 3.00 6.65 -8.06
C HIS A 131 2.51 7.31 -9.34
N ALA A 132 1.53 8.22 -9.26
CA ALA A 132 1.05 8.97 -10.43
C ALA A 132 2.14 9.85 -11.05
N ARG A 133 3.03 10.44 -10.24
CA ARG A 133 4.17 11.24 -10.72
C ARG A 133 5.22 10.37 -11.39
N ASP A 134 5.55 9.23 -10.80
CA ASP A 134 6.51 8.28 -11.37
C ASP A 134 6.01 7.73 -12.71
N GLN A 135 4.72 7.40 -12.80
CA GLN A 135 4.07 7.00 -14.05
C GLN A 135 4.19 8.11 -15.10
N GLN A 136 3.85 9.36 -14.75
CA GLN A 136 3.93 10.48 -15.68
C GLN A 136 5.36 10.71 -16.20
N LEU A 137 6.38 10.55 -15.34
CA LEU A 137 7.78 10.64 -15.74
C LEU A 137 8.21 9.50 -16.66
N ALA A 138 7.78 8.27 -16.35
CA ALA A 138 8.05 7.10 -17.18
C ALA A 138 7.40 7.22 -18.56
N GLU A 139 6.14 7.66 -18.62
CA GLU A 139 5.43 7.93 -19.88
C GLU A 139 6.17 8.99 -20.70
N ARG A 140 6.61 10.09 -20.07
CA ARG A 140 7.38 11.13 -20.77
C ARG A 140 8.66 10.57 -21.38
N LYS A 141 9.43 9.78 -20.63
CA LYS A 141 10.67 9.15 -21.16
C LYS A 141 10.40 8.27 -22.38
N ARG A 142 9.32 7.49 -22.35
CA ARG A 142 8.90 6.64 -23.48
C ARG A 142 8.51 7.48 -24.70
N VAL A 143 7.77 8.57 -24.51
CA VAL A 143 7.41 9.49 -25.60
C VAL A 143 8.66 10.14 -26.22
N GLU A 144 9.60 10.60 -25.40
CA GLU A 144 10.88 11.16 -25.88
C GLU A 144 11.68 10.14 -26.70
N LEU A 145 11.77 8.89 -26.21
CA LEU A 145 12.44 7.81 -26.93
C LEU A 145 11.79 7.54 -28.30
N ALA A 146 10.45 7.44 -28.34
CA ALA A 146 9.71 7.22 -29.58
C ALA A 146 9.87 8.37 -30.58
N LYS A 147 9.89 9.64 -30.11
CA LYS A 147 10.20 10.79 -30.97
C LYS A 147 11.59 10.63 -31.59
N GLY A 148 12.61 10.33 -30.79
CA GLY A 148 13.98 10.13 -31.27
C GLY A 148 14.11 9.00 -32.29
N LEU A 149 13.38 7.90 -32.11
CA LEU A 149 13.32 6.81 -33.08
C LEU A 149 12.62 7.24 -34.38
N LEU A 150 11.49 7.94 -34.26
CA LEU A 150 10.73 8.42 -35.41
C LEU A 150 11.53 9.44 -36.24
N MET A 151 12.27 10.33 -35.58
CA MET A 151 13.21 11.27 -36.22
C MET A 151 14.21 10.53 -37.10
N LYS A 152 14.82 9.44 -36.59
CA LYS A 152 15.76 8.62 -37.35
C LYS A 152 15.11 7.86 -38.51
N MET A 153 13.91 7.31 -38.30
CA MET A 153 13.21 6.50 -39.30
C MET A 153 12.60 7.31 -40.44
N LYS A 154 12.18 8.55 -40.17
CA LYS A 154 11.47 9.43 -41.11
C LYS A 154 12.31 10.63 -41.58
N ASP A 155 13.54 10.75 -41.10
CA ASP A 155 14.43 11.89 -41.35
C ASP A 155 13.71 13.23 -41.12
N CYS A 156 13.09 13.35 -39.95
CA CYS A 156 12.29 14.51 -39.56
C CYS A 156 12.84 15.13 -38.27
N ASN A 157 12.53 16.41 -38.04
CA ASN A 157 12.91 17.08 -36.80
C ASN A 157 11.97 16.68 -35.63
N GLU A 158 12.29 17.15 -34.43
CA GLU A 158 11.54 16.80 -33.21
C GLU A 158 10.07 17.28 -33.26
N GLU A 159 9.83 18.48 -33.78
CA GLU A 159 8.50 19.09 -33.85
C GLU A 159 7.60 18.32 -34.82
N GLU A 160 8.16 17.92 -35.97
CA GLU A 160 7.49 17.08 -36.96
C GLU A 160 7.17 15.69 -36.38
N ALA A 161 8.14 15.06 -35.69
CA ALA A 161 7.94 13.76 -35.05
C ALA A 161 6.81 13.81 -34.02
N TYR A 162 6.82 14.81 -33.13
CA TYR A 162 5.77 15.00 -32.14
C TYR A 162 4.39 15.24 -32.79
N THR A 163 4.34 16.07 -33.83
CA THR A 163 3.10 16.36 -34.56
C THR A 163 2.52 15.12 -35.21
N LEU A 164 3.36 14.28 -35.80
CA LEU A 164 2.96 12.99 -36.39
C LEU A 164 2.41 12.03 -35.33
N MET A 165 3.13 11.86 -34.21
CA MET A 165 2.68 11.02 -33.11
C MET A 165 1.34 11.50 -32.54
N ARG A 166 1.19 12.81 -32.33
CA ARG A 166 -0.05 13.41 -31.82
C ARG A 166 -1.22 13.24 -32.79
N ARG A 167 -0.99 13.45 -34.08
CA ARG A 167 -2.00 13.24 -35.13
C ARG A 167 -2.47 11.78 -35.15
N GLN A 168 -1.54 10.84 -35.03
CA GLN A 168 -1.84 9.41 -34.97
C GLN A 168 -2.62 9.03 -33.70
N ALA A 169 -2.26 9.61 -32.55
CA ALA A 169 -2.97 9.40 -31.30
C ALA A 169 -4.43 9.89 -31.39
N MET A 170 -4.64 11.07 -31.98
CA MET A 170 -5.98 11.64 -32.19
C MET A 170 -6.82 10.82 -33.16
N SER A 171 -6.27 10.41 -34.31
CA SER A 171 -7.02 9.63 -35.32
C SER A 171 -7.47 8.26 -34.80
N ARG A 172 -6.72 7.68 -33.85
CA ARG A 172 -7.02 6.39 -33.22
C ARG A 172 -7.70 6.48 -31.86
N GLN A 173 -8.01 7.69 -31.37
CA GLN A 173 -8.52 7.92 -30.00
C GLN A 173 -7.66 7.24 -28.91
N GLN A 174 -6.35 7.25 -29.09
CA GLN A 174 -5.38 6.64 -28.19
C GLN A 174 -4.63 7.70 -27.40
N LYS A 175 -4.09 7.31 -26.23
CA LYS A 175 -3.15 8.17 -25.50
C LYS A 175 -1.84 8.24 -26.27
N LEU A 176 -1.14 9.38 -26.17
CA LEU A 176 0.15 9.58 -26.83
C LEU A 176 1.18 8.51 -26.45
N ILE A 177 1.17 8.08 -25.18
CA ILE A 177 2.05 7.00 -24.71
C ILE A 177 1.84 5.72 -25.53
N GLN A 178 0.60 5.31 -25.82
CA GLN A 178 0.32 4.07 -26.57
C GLN A 178 0.91 4.12 -27.98
N VAL A 179 0.87 5.28 -28.63
CA VAL A 179 1.52 5.48 -29.94
C VAL A 179 3.04 5.40 -29.80
N ALA A 180 3.60 5.98 -28.74
CA ALA A 180 5.04 5.87 -28.46
C ALA A 180 5.47 4.41 -28.27
N GLU A 181 4.69 3.62 -27.54
CA GLU A 181 4.98 2.19 -27.33
C GLU A 181 4.95 1.40 -28.63
N GLN A 182 3.98 1.67 -29.51
CA GLN A 182 3.90 1.04 -30.84
C GLN A 182 5.12 1.36 -31.70
N ILE A 183 5.59 2.62 -31.68
CA ILE A 183 6.78 3.03 -32.43
C ILE A 183 8.02 2.32 -31.90
N ILE A 184 8.18 2.26 -30.57
CA ILE A 184 9.32 1.59 -29.94
C ILE A 184 9.31 0.10 -30.28
N ALA A 185 8.18 -0.59 -30.09
CA ALA A 185 8.06 -2.01 -30.42
C ALA A 185 8.33 -2.29 -31.90
N MET A 186 7.88 -1.42 -32.81
CA MET A 186 8.14 -1.56 -34.23
C MET A 186 9.63 -1.36 -34.57
N SER A 187 10.30 -0.42 -33.92
CA SER A 187 11.75 -0.22 -34.10
C SER A 187 12.57 -1.39 -33.54
N GLU A 188 12.13 -2.02 -32.46
CA GLU A 188 12.80 -3.21 -31.88
C GLU A 188 12.67 -4.44 -32.78
N MET A 189 11.58 -4.58 -33.54
CA MET A 189 11.39 -5.69 -34.49
C MET A 189 12.18 -5.53 -35.80
N LEU A 190 12.59 -4.31 -36.14
CA LEU A 190 13.31 -4.00 -37.40
C LEU A 190 14.83 -4.01 -37.24
N ASN A 191 15.34 -4.13 -36.01
CA ASN A 191 16.74 -4.29 -35.66
C ASN A 191 17.05 -5.75 -35.30
#